data_AF-A0A5C3MVY5-F1
#
_entry.id   AF-A0A5C3MVY5-F1
#
_cell.length_a   1.000
_cell.length_b   1.000
_cell.length_c   1.000
_cell.angle_alpha   90.00
_cell.angle_beta   90.00
_cell.angle_gamma   90.00
#
_symmetry.space_group_name_H-M   'P 1'
#
loop_
_entity.id
_entity.type
_entity.pdbx_description
1 polymer ?
#
loop_
_entity_poly.entity_id
_entity_poly.type
_entity_poly.pdbx_seq_one_letter_code
_entity_poly.pdbx_strand_id
1 'polypeptide(L)'
;MSTANPPEPLTASARDDSRRVLVEQETSLQQLDERITAAEEHFADVVADLRRDIERLQRERSNLQQDIAHTKSRLSPIWRLPKELLREIFVTHFDENPCAAWVLSSVCGVWRQVALGTPRIWSKIRLVTDETTSPDVLRLWLERSGMTIPLDVEIYVRATRNAQAPSRSRSGSPVPAWMAPPHAQPVGTITYVHAGPGGHGPIQVFPMPGAIQPGPPGSPPLTPRASRNGSDEHWGHIAFFYLVQEIKRWERFIFRFDKHFASIGALRSINKNAPMLQEFEVSCAEPGYFADWNWIASTDVNATIRFPQLKSLNLQYVPFNWSSPLLRQNLTMLSIRALPTHLALDRILGIIAANPRLEKLALHFSHILPAVLPLTLTTLPNLRDLSLGGHYLFSTLAEHLITPSLTRLALDIEARDPIEDLIQNLLARSNNPPLTHFSLAYNQGTPYFFTAGSIVSWNFLGDLPFLKSLKVGGAGFEAILMALTVPDEDNHNQWLCPNLTTLGMKGCHSHNDGPAKLVQLVDARNPEGGVGAAHGGVSPARMKKLELLECVPLGQDIVAWLQKRVEKVVWSEPPYDSL
;
A
#
# COMPACT_ATOMS: atom_id res chain seq x y z
N MET A 1 22.03 58.29 38.07
CA MET A 1 23.03 58.55 39.11
C MET A 1 23.62 59.93 38.92
N SER A 2 23.14 60.94 39.66
CA SER A 2 23.96 61.92 40.39
C SER A 2 22.99 62.79 41.19
N THR A 3 23.11 62.69 42.51
CA THR A 3 22.37 63.43 43.54
C THR A 3 22.96 64.83 43.68
N ALA A 4 22.14 65.89 43.59
CA ALA A 4 22.51 67.20 44.11
C ALA A 4 21.28 67.84 44.78
N ASN A 5 21.35 67.97 46.11
CA ASN A 5 20.44 68.80 46.91
C ASN A 5 20.32 70.20 46.31
N PRO A 6 19.14 70.85 46.34
CA PRO A 6 19.05 72.26 45.99
C PRO A 6 19.78 73.11 47.05
N PRO A 7 20.74 73.97 46.66
CA PRO A 7 21.37 74.91 47.59
C PRO A 7 20.39 76.04 47.94
N GLU A 8 20.72 76.78 48.99
CA GLU A 8 20.11 77.99 49.59
C GLU A 8 19.00 78.75 48.83
N PRO A 9 18.02 79.38 49.54
CA PRO A 9 16.91 80.08 48.92
C PRO A 9 17.38 81.24 48.03
N LEU A 10 17.21 81.08 46.71
CA LEU A 10 17.51 82.09 45.69
C LEU A 10 16.84 83.44 46.00
N THR A 11 17.63 84.52 45.90
CA THR A 11 17.15 85.91 46.00
C THR A 11 16.07 86.21 44.94
N ALA A 12 15.14 87.12 45.25
CA ALA A 12 13.95 87.38 44.41
C ALA A 12 14.28 87.74 42.94
N SER A 13 15.40 88.44 42.70
CA SER A 13 15.87 88.79 41.35
C SER A 13 16.30 87.55 40.54
N ALA A 14 17.03 86.61 41.15
CA ALA A 14 17.51 85.40 40.47
C ALA A 14 16.36 84.46 40.08
N ARG A 15 15.25 84.50 40.83
CA ARG A 15 14.02 83.76 40.51
C ARG A 15 13.28 84.36 39.31
N ASP A 16 13.25 85.69 39.18
CA ASP A 16 12.61 86.36 38.03
C ASP A 16 13.41 86.13 36.75
N ASP A 17 14.75 86.21 36.82
CA ASP A 17 15.62 85.91 35.68
C ASP A 17 15.51 84.44 35.25
N SER A 18 15.48 83.51 36.21
CA SER A 18 15.24 82.08 35.93
C SER A 18 13.87 81.82 35.29
N ARG A 19 12.83 82.58 35.68
CA ARG A 19 11.51 82.50 35.05
C ARG A 19 11.52 83.03 33.62
N ARG A 20 12.23 84.13 33.35
CA ARG A 20 12.36 84.69 32.00
C ARG A 20 13.08 83.72 31.06
N VAL A 21 14.21 83.15 31.51
CA VAL A 21 14.95 82.13 30.75
C VAL A 21 14.10 80.90 30.50
N LEU A 22 13.30 80.46 31.48
CA LEU A 22 12.40 79.32 31.32
C LEU A 22 11.30 79.61 30.27
N VAL A 23 10.68 80.80 30.28
CA VAL A 23 9.69 81.20 29.27
C VAL A 23 10.32 81.30 27.87
N GLU A 24 11.54 81.78 27.76
CA GLU A 24 12.27 81.85 26.49
C GLU A 24 12.66 80.45 25.97
N GLN A 25 13.03 79.53 26.87
CA GLN A 25 13.27 78.13 26.54
C GLN A 25 11.99 77.39 26.14
N GLU A 26 10.88 77.63 26.84
CA GLU A 26 9.56 77.05 26.51
C GLU A 26 9.06 77.53 25.15
N THR A 27 9.23 78.81 24.83
CA THR A 27 8.85 79.34 23.51
C THR A 27 9.76 78.81 22.39
N SER A 28 11.07 78.67 22.65
CA SER A 28 12.00 78.04 21.69
C SER A 28 11.71 76.56 21.46
N LEU A 29 11.29 75.82 22.50
CA LEU A 29 10.84 74.44 22.39
C LEU A 29 9.56 74.34 21.56
N GLN A 30 8.56 75.19 21.81
CA GLN A 30 7.33 75.22 21.00
C GLN A 30 7.61 75.47 19.53
N GLN A 31 8.51 76.41 19.20
CA GLN A 31 8.90 76.66 17.81
C GLN A 31 9.63 75.47 17.16
N LEU A 32 10.42 74.72 17.94
CA LEU A 32 11.05 73.49 17.45
C LEU A 32 10.02 72.39 17.21
N ASP A 33 9.07 72.21 18.13
CA ASP A 33 8.00 71.21 18.01
C ASP A 33 7.09 71.48 16.80
N GLU A 34 6.74 72.75 16.55
CA GLU A 34 5.98 73.15 15.36
C GLU A 34 6.74 72.82 14.07
N ARG A 35 8.05 73.07 14.03
CA ARG A 35 8.90 72.76 12.88
C ARG A 35 9.06 71.25 12.66
N ILE A 36 9.16 70.47 13.75
CA ILE A 36 9.19 69.00 13.67
C ILE A 36 7.87 68.48 13.11
N THR A 37 6.74 68.95 13.65
CA THR A 37 5.41 68.55 13.20
C THR A 37 5.20 68.84 11.72
N ALA A 38 5.56 70.05 11.27
CA ALA A 38 5.46 70.42 9.85
C ALA A 38 6.38 69.56 8.94
N ALA A 39 7.58 69.19 9.41
CA ALA A 39 8.48 68.32 8.67
C ALA A 39 7.95 66.87 8.59
N GLU A 40 7.32 66.38 9.67
CA GLU A 40 6.67 65.06 9.70
C GLU A 40 5.47 64.98 8.77
N GLU A 41 4.61 66.01 8.73
CA GLU A 41 3.49 66.11 7.80
C GLU A 41 3.96 66.13 6.34
N HIS A 42 4.97 66.96 6.02
CA HIS A 42 5.53 67.00 4.67
C HIS A 42 6.12 65.65 4.25
N PHE A 43 6.83 64.96 5.17
CA PHE A 43 7.36 63.63 4.90
C PHE A 43 6.23 62.61 4.68
N ALA A 44 5.15 62.68 5.46
CA ALA A 44 3.99 61.80 5.30
C ALA A 44 3.32 61.97 3.93
N ASP A 45 3.17 63.21 3.45
CA ASP A 45 2.63 63.51 2.13
C ASP A 45 3.51 62.96 1.00
N VAL A 46 4.83 63.19 1.08
CA VAL A 46 5.78 62.67 0.08
C VAL A 46 5.77 61.14 0.05
N VAL A 47 5.72 60.49 1.21
CA VAL A 47 5.61 59.02 1.30
C VAL A 47 4.28 58.53 0.71
N ALA A 48 3.18 59.24 0.95
CA ALA A 48 1.87 58.89 0.39
C ALA A 48 1.87 58.99 -1.15
N ASP A 49 2.46 60.03 -1.73
CA ASP A 49 2.56 60.20 -3.17
C ASP A 49 3.46 59.15 -3.83
N LEU A 50 4.63 58.88 -3.24
CA LEU A 50 5.51 57.81 -3.73
C LEU A 50 4.82 56.43 -3.68
N ARG A 51 4.02 56.15 -2.64
CA ARG A 51 3.23 54.91 -2.55
C ARG A 51 2.20 54.80 -3.68
N ARG A 52 1.47 55.88 -3.98
CA ARG A 52 0.51 55.92 -5.11
C ARG A 52 1.21 55.69 -6.44
N ASP A 53 2.39 56.28 -6.64
CA ASP A 53 3.18 56.08 -7.84
C ASP A 53 3.68 54.63 -7.99
N ILE A 54 4.13 54.01 -6.90
CA ILE A 54 4.50 52.59 -6.88
C ILE A 54 3.30 51.71 -7.25
N GLU A 55 2.13 51.97 -6.67
CA GLU A 55 0.90 51.21 -6.99
C GLU A 55 0.47 51.39 -8.46
N ARG A 56 0.66 52.57 -9.05
CA ARG A 56 0.41 52.81 -10.47
C ARG A 56 1.38 51.99 -11.33
N LEU A 57 2.68 52.06 -11.06
CA LEU A 57 3.70 51.33 -11.81
C LEU A 57 3.55 49.81 -11.66
N GLN A 58 3.14 49.32 -10.49
CA GLN A 58 2.85 47.90 -10.28
C GLN A 58 1.66 47.42 -11.13
N ARG A 59 0.59 48.23 -11.23
CA ARG A 59 -0.55 47.94 -12.11
C ARG A 59 -0.14 47.92 -13.58
N GLU A 60 0.63 48.91 -14.02
CA GLU A 60 1.12 48.99 -15.40
C GLU A 60 2.02 47.81 -15.75
N ARG A 61 2.94 47.44 -14.85
CA ARG A 61 3.76 46.23 -14.98
C ARG A 61 2.91 44.96 -15.10
N SER A 62 1.88 44.81 -14.27
CA SER A 62 0.96 43.65 -14.32
C SER A 62 0.26 43.55 -15.68
N ASN A 63 -0.24 44.68 -16.20
CA ASN A 63 -0.91 44.72 -17.51
C ASN A 63 0.06 44.33 -18.64
N LEU A 64 1.26 44.92 -18.67
CA LEU A 64 2.27 44.57 -19.66
C LEU A 64 2.70 43.10 -19.58
N GLN A 65 2.82 42.54 -18.37
CA GLN A 65 3.11 41.12 -18.19
C GLN A 65 2.01 40.22 -18.76
N GLN A 66 0.75 40.59 -18.58
CA GLN A 66 -0.39 39.87 -19.16
C GLN A 66 -0.40 39.94 -20.69
N ASP A 67 -0.11 41.10 -21.27
CA ASP A 67 -0.04 41.29 -22.73
C ASP A 67 1.11 40.49 -23.37
N ILE A 68 2.27 40.47 -22.72
CA ILE A 68 3.41 39.65 -23.14
C ILE A 68 3.03 38.16 -23.07
N ALA A 69 2.38 37.71 -22.00
CA ALA A 69 1.96 36.31 -21.85
C ALA A 69 0.95 35.91 -22.95
N HIS A 70 -0.03 36.77 -23.25
CA HIS A 70 -0.99 36.54 -24.33
C HIS A 70 -0.32 36.48 -25.71
N THR A 71 0.59 37.40 -25.99
CA THR A 71 1.35 37.43 -27.26
C THR A 71 2.24 36.20 -27.40
N LYS A 72 2.98 35.82 -26.34
CA LYS A 72 3.78 34.58 -26.32
C LYS A 72 2.91 33.35 -26.55
N SER A 73 1.72 33.29 -25.96
CA SER A 73 0.76 32.21 -26.19
C SER A 73 0.41 32.12 -27.68
N ARG A 74 -0.01 33.22 -28.31
CA ARG A 74 -0.37 33.25 -29.75
C ARG A 74 0.77 32.87 -30.69
N LEU A 75 2.01 33.16 -30.30
CA LEU A 75 3.20 32.81 -31.07
C LEU A 75 3.68 31.37 -30.85
N SER A 76 3.11 30.66 -29.87
CA SER A 76 3.60 29.31 -29.56
C SER A 76 3.29 28.32 -30.70
N PRO A 77 4.24 27.42 -31.05
CA PRO A 77 4.12 26.54 -32.22
C PRO A 77 2.86 25.66 -32.21
N ILE A 78 2.33 25.35 -31.02
CA ILE A 78 1.13 24.52 -30.84
C ILE A 78 -0.11 25.11 -31.51
N TRP A 79 -0.17 26.43 -31.72
CA TRP A 79 -1.30 27.09 -32.42
C TRP A 79 -1.25 26.95 -33.94
N ARG A 80 -0.13 26.48 -34.50
CA ARG A 80 -0.02 26.12 -35.92
C ARG A 80 -0.46 24.70 -36.19
N LEU A 81 -0.71 23.92 -35.14
CA LEU A 81 -1.05 22.51 -35.25
C LEU A 81 -2.56 22.34 -35.47
N PRO A 82 -2.99 21.61 -36.53
CA PRO A 82 -4.37 21.18 -36.70
C PRO A 82 -4.88 20.40 -35.49
N LYS A 83 -6.19 20.51 -35.21
CA LYS A 83 -6.82 19.85 -34.05
C LYS A 83 -6.69 18.33 -34.11
N GLU A 84 -6.63 17.77 -35.31
CA GLU A 84 -6.48 16.36 -35.59
C GLU A 84 -5.10 15.85 -35.15
N LEU A 85 -4.03 16.59 -35.47
CA LEU A 85 -2.69 16.25 -35.02
C LEU A 85 -2.55 16.43 -33.50
N LEU A 86 -3.18 17.47 -32.93
CA LEU A 86 -3.22 17.65 -31.48
C LEU A 86 -3.93 16.47 -30.78
N ARG A 87 -5.02 15.96 -31.37
CA ARG A 87 -5.72 14.77 -30.89
C ARG A 87 -4.82 13.54 -30.91
N GLU A 88 -4.11 13.29 -32.01
CA GLU A 88 -3.20 12.14 -32.09
C GLU A 88 -2.09 12.25 -31.03
N ILE A 89 -1.51 13.44 -30.83
CA ILE A 89 -0.54 13.68 -29.75
C ILE A 89 -1.15 13.34 -28.38
N PHE A 90 -2.40 13.75 -28.12
CA PHE A 90 -3.07 13.45 -26.85
C PHE A 90 -3.28 11.95 -26.65
N VAL A 91 -3.67 11.22 -27.70
CA VAL A 91 -3.87 9.76 -27.64
C VAL A 91 -2.54 9.05 -27.40
N THR A 92 -1.47 9.42 -28.11
CA THR A 92 -0.13 8.86 -27.90
C THR A 92 0.37 9.13 -26.48
N HIS A 93 0.23 10.36 -25.99
CA HIS A 93 0.63 10.72 -24.63
C HIS A 93 -0.22 9.99 -23.57
N PHE A 94 -1.51 9.78 -23.82
CA PHE A 94 -2.40 9.04 -22.94
C PHE A 94 -2.04 7.55 -22.85
N ASP A 95 -1.58 6.94 -23.94
CA ASP A 95 -1.15 5.55 -23.94
C ASP A 95 0.08 5.34 -23.02
N GLU A 96 0.96 6.34 -22.91
CA GLU A 96 2.05 6.38 -21.93
C GLU A 96 1.58 6.79 -20.51
N ASN A 97 0.67 7.76 -20.42
CA ASN A 97 0.22 8.39 -19.16
C ASN A 97 -1.33 8.44 -19.05
N PRO A 98 -1.98 7.40 -18.53
CA PRO A 98 -3.45 7.28 -18.50
C PRO A 98 -4.21 8.30 -17.64
N CYS A 99 -3.53 9.09 -16.81
CA CYS A 99 -4.16 10.17 -16.02
C CYS A 99 -4.07 11.55 -16.70
N ALA A 100 -3.47 11.64 -17.90
CA ALA A 100 -3.19 12.91 -18.55
C ALA A 100 -4.45 13.68 -19.00
N ALA A 101 -5.60 13.01 -19.17
CA ALA A 101 -6.81 13.62 -19.72
C ALA A 101 -7.26 14.90 -19.00
N TRP A 102 -7.18 14.91 -17.66
CA TRP A 102 -7.51 16.10 -16.86
C TRP A 102 -6.54 17.24 -17.09
N VAL A 103 -5.24 16.93 -17.12
CA VAL A 103 -4.17 17.90 -17.36
C VAL A 103 -4.29 18.48 -18.77
N LEU A 104 -4.48 17.63 -19.77
CA LEU A 104 -4.71 18.07 -21.15
C LEU A 104 -5.93 18.98 -21.25
N SER A 105 -7.01 18.66 -20.54
CA SER A 105 -8.23 19.48 -20.52
C SER A 105 -8.12 20.80 -19.73
N SER A 106 -7.07 20.97 -18.92
CA SER A 106 -6.87 22.16 -18.08
C SER A 106 -5.94 23.21 -18.70
N VAL A 107 -5.13 22.85 -19.71
CA VAL A 107 -4.13 23.75 -20.31
C VAL A 107 -4.75 25.01 -20.92
N CYS A 108 -5.68 24.87 -21.86
CA CYS A 108 -6.36 26.00 -22.50
C CYS A 108 -7.72 25.61 -23.08
N GLY A 109 -8.51 26.58 -23.54
CA GLY A 109 -9.85 26.33 -24.10
C GLY A 109 -9.84 25.41 -25.34
N VAL A 110 -8.84 25.54 -26.22
CA VAL A 110 -8.70 24.69 -27.42
C VAL A 110 -8.36 23.26 -27.03
N TRP A 111 -7.40 23.07 -26.13
CA TRP A 111 -7.03 21.74 -25.64
C TRP A 111 -8.18 21.08 -24.91
N ARG A 112 -8.93 21.83 -24.10
CA ARG A 112 -10.17 21.37 -23.48
C ARG A 112 -11.18 20.89 -24.51
N GLN A 113 -11.41 21.64 -25.58
CA GLN A 113 -12.33 21.24 -26.65
C GLN A 113 -11.87 19.93 -27.32
N VAL A 114 -10.58 19.82 -27.66
CA VAL A 114 -10.02 18.61 -28.30
C VAL A 114 -10.06 17.41 -27.35
N ALA A 115 -9.69 17.60 -26.09
CA ALA A 115 -9.71 16.55 -25.07
C ALA A 115 -11.14 16.03 -24.83
N LEU A 116 -12.13 16.92 -24.65
CA LEU A 116 -13.54 16.53 -24.46
C LEU A 116 -14.14 15.89 -25.73
N GLY A 117 -13.69 16.31 -26.91
CA GLY A 117 -14.07 15.71 -28.20
C GLY A 117 -13.37 14.39 -28.52
N THR A 118 -12.53 13.87 -27.62
CA THR A 118 -11.75 12.64 -27.83
C THR A 118 -12.09 11.62 -26.74
N PRO A 119 -13.18 10.85 -26.85
CA PRO A 119 -13.62 9.98 -25.77
C PRO A 119 -12.62 8.89 -25.38
N ARG A 120 -11.72 8.48 -26.30
CA ARG A 120 -10.67 7.47 -26.05
C ARG A 120 -9.72 7.86 -24.92
N ILE A 121 -9.38 9.14 -24.75
CA ILE A 121 -8.49 9.56 -23.65
C ILE A 121 -9.19 9.53 -22.28
N TRP A 122 -10.49 9.27 -22.23
CA TRP A 122 -11.28 9.11 -21.00
C TRP A 122 -11.64 7.65 -20.72
N SER A 123 -11.09 6.68 -21.46
CA SER A 123 -11.49 5.27 -21.31
C SER A 123 -10.75 4.51 -20.20
N LYS A 124 -9.58 5.01 -19.75
CA LYS A 124 -8.75 4.39 -18.69
C LYS A 124 -8.94 5.08 -17.34
N ILE A 125 -10.02 4.78 -16.62
CA ILE A 125 -10.38 5.39 -15.34
C ILE A 125 -9.39 4.95 -14.26
N ARG A 126 -8.45 5.81 -13.88
CA ARG A 126 -7.56 5.58 -12.74
C ARG A 126 -7.88 6.54 -11.60
N LEU A 127 -8.37 5.99 -10.50
CA LEU A 127 -8.78 6.77 -9.34
C LEU A 127 -8.11 6.24 -8.07
N VAL A 128 -7.29 7.07 -7.45
CA VAL A 128 -6.83 6.86 -6.07
C VAL A 128 -7.65 7.79 -5.19
N THR A 129 -8.45 7.23 -4.31
CA THR A 129 -9.50 7.96 -3.58
C THR A 129 -9.53 7.53 -2.12
N ASP A 130 -10.15 8.36 -1.30
CA ASP A 130 -10.62 8.01 0.03
C ASP A 130 -12.16 7.99 0.05
N GLU A 131 -12.75 7.63 1.19
CA GLU A 131 -14.21 7.60 1.38
C GLU A 131 -14.86 9.00 1.29
N THR A 132 -14.06 10.08 1.37
CA THR A 132 -14.56 11.46 1.43
C THR A 132 -14.59 12.16 0.07
N THR A 133 -13.98 11.54 -0.95
CA THR A 133 -13.88 12.11 -2.29
C THR A 133 -15.24 12.10 -2.98
N SER A 134 -15.57 13.13 -3.77
CA SER A 134 -16.85 13.15 -4.50
C SER A 134 -16.91 12.05 -5.59
N PRO A 135 -18.02 11.30 -5.71
CA PRO A 135 -18.21 10.33 -6.78
C PRO A 135 -18.42 10.99 -8.16
N ASP A 136 -18.65 12.32 -8.22
CA ASP A 136 -18.83 13.07 -9.47
C ASP A 136 -17.63 12.95 -10.41
N VAL A 137 -16.44 12.84 -9.80
CA VAL A 137 -15.30 12.00 -10.21
C VAL A 137 -15.56 11.10 -11.43
N LEU A 138 -16.10 9.94 -11.07
CA LEU A 138 -16.34 8.80 -11.93
C LEU A 138 -17.44 9.10 -12.94
N ARG A 139 -18.50 9.79 -12.53
CA ARG A 139 -19.58 10.18 -13.43
C ARG A 139 -19.03 10.98 -14.62
N LEU A 140 -18.18 11.97 -14.35
CA LEU A 140 -17.62 12.84 -15.38
C LEU A 140 -16.63 12.10 -16.30
N TRP A 141 -15.87 11.13 -15.79
CA TRP A 141 -15.09 10.22 -16.64
C TRP A 141 -15.99 9.41 -17.58
N LEU A 142 -17.04 8.79 -17.04
CA LEU A 142 -17.94 7.94 -17.79
C LEU A 142 -18.67 8.73 -18.88
N GLU A 143 -19.22 9.91 -18.56
CA GLU A 143 -19.86 10.81 -19.53
C GLU A 143 -18.91 11.19 -20.67
N ARG A 144 -17.64 11.48 -20.37
CA ARG A 144 -16.63 11.87 -21.37
C ARG A 144 -16.08 10.70 -22.19
N SER A 145 -16.10 9.49 -21.65
CA SER A 145 -15.69 8.26 -22.34
C SER A 145 -16.66 7.84 -23.47
N GLY A 146 -17.81 8.52 -23.58
CA GLY A 146 -18.87 8.17 -24.52
C GLY A 146 -19.59 6.88 -24.13
N MET A 147 -20.27 6.25 -25.08
CA MET A 147 -21.12 5.06 -24.84
C MET A 147 -20.58 3.77 -25.48
N THR A 148 -19.57 3.87 -26.35
CA THR A 148 -19.14 2.77 -27.23
C THR A 148 -17.74 2.24 -26.93
N ILE A 149 -16.90 3.04 -26.27
CA ILE A 149 -15.50 2.69 -26.04
C ILE A 149 -15.37 1.71 -24.86
N PRO A 150 -14.55 0.66 -24.96
CA PRO A 150 -14.25 -0.23 -23.83
C PRO A 150 -13.60 0.54 -22.67
N LEU A 151 -13.92 0.15 -21.44
CA LEU A 151 -13.44 0.82 -20.22
C LEU A 151 -12.37 -0.03 -19.51
N ASP A 152 -11.26 0.61 -19.17
CA ASP A 152 -10.23 0.09 -18.25
C ASP A 152 -10.37 0.86 -16.93
N VAL A 153 -10.96 0.23 -15.93
CA VAL A 153 -11.26 0.83 -14.63
C VAL A 153 -10.29 0.29 -13.59
N GLU A 154 -9.52 1.18 -12.97
CA GLU A 154 -8.61 0.88 -11.87
C GLU A 154 -8.85 1.87 -10.74
N ILE A 155 -9.45 1.38 -9.66
CA ILE A 155 -9.80 2.19 -8.49
C ILE A 155 -9.06 1.62 -7.29
N TYR A 156 -8.36 2.50 -6.58
CA TYR A 156 -7.71 2.20 -5.31
C TYR A 156 -8.28 3.08 -4.20
N VAL A 157 -9.00 2.46 -3.27
CA VAL A 157 -9.58 3.14 -2.11
C VAL A 157 -8.62 3.00 -0.94
N ARG A 158 -8.01 4.11 -0.54
CA ARG A 158 -7.16 4.16 0.65
C ARG A 158 -8.05 4.30 1.88
N ALA A 159 -7.74 3.54 2.92
CA ALA A 159 -8.31 3.83 4.23
C ALA A 159 -7.87 5.24 4.61
N THR A 160 -8.81 6.09 5.03
CA THR A 160 -8.47 7.34 5.70
C THR A 160 -7.53 6.99 6.84
N ARG A 161 -6.26 7.38 6.72
CA ARG A 161 -5.41 7.42 7.90
C ARG A 161 -6.12 8.40 8.81
N ASN A 162 -6.75 7.90 9.86
CA ASN A 162 -6.89 8.70 11.06
C ASN A 162 -5.45 9.10 11.38
N ALA A 163 -5.07 10.29 10.95
CA ALA A 163 -3.94 10.97 11.52
C ALA A 163 -4.32 11.08 12.99
N GLN A 164 -3.87 10.11 13.79
CA GLN A 164 -3.50 10.40 15.15
C GLN A 164 -2.46 11.49 15.00
N ALA A 165 -2.95 12.74 14.98
CA ALA A 165 -2.12 13.88 15.26
C ALA A 165 -1.34 13.46 16.51
N PRO A 166 0.01 13.53 16.51
CA PRO A 166 0.72 13.37 17.76
C PRO A 166 0.05 14.38 18.68
N SER A 167 -0.52 13.88 19.79
CA SER A 167 -1.14 14.72 20.78
C SER A 167 -0.09 15.74 21.16
N ARG A 168 -0.20 16.94 20.58
CA ARG A 168 0.45 18.13 21.08
C ARG A 168 -0.19 18.30 22.44
N SER A 169 0.40 17.65 23.43
CA SER A 169 0.33 18.04 24.83
C SER A 169 0.61 19.53 24.81
N ARG A 170 -0.47 20.31 24.80
CA ARG A 170 -0.40 21.72 25.11
C ARG A 170 0.10 21.74 26.54
N SER A 171 1.36 22.11 26.69
CA SER A 171 1.92 22.59 27.95
C SER A 171 1.01 23.73 28.44
N GLY A 172 0.03 23.37 29.28
CA GLY A 172 -0.68 24.34 30.08
C GLY A 172 0.29 24.86 31.13
N SER A 173 0.49 26.17 31.17
CA SER A 173 1.23 26.85 32.23
C SER A 173 0.77 26.39 33.63
N PRO A 174 1.68 26.33 34.61
CA PRO A 174 1.35 25.89 35.96
C PRO A 174 0.39 26.87 36.62
N VAL A 175 -0.74 26.37 37.09
CA VAL A 175 -1.61 27.10 38.02
C VAL A 175 -0.90 27.08 39.39
N PRO A 176 -0.64 28.24 40.03
CA PRO A 176 0.02 28.29 41.32
C PRO A 176 -0.75 27.55 42.42
N ALA A 177 -0.03 26.82 43.27
CA ALA A 177 -0.53 25.86 44.27
C ALA A 177 -1.43 26.42 45.40
N TRP A 178 -1.85 27.68 45.34
CA TRP A 178 -2.75 28.31 46.33
C TRP A 178 -4.22 28.35 45.89
N MET A 179 -4.55 27.80 44.71
CA MET A 179 -5.91 27.70 44.18
C MET A 179 -6.50 26.26 44.17
N ALA A 180 -5.89 25.29 44.86
CA ALA A 180 -6.43 23.94 44.99
C ALA A 180 -7.37 23.83 46.21
N PRO A 181 -8.61 23.29 46.08
CA PRO A 181 -9.49 23.03 47.22
C PRO A 181 -8.96 21.88 48.10
N PRO A 182 -9.13 21.95 49.44
CA PRO A 182 -8.73 20.88 50.33
C PRO A 182 -9.79 19.77 50.33
N HIS A 183 -9.32 18.51 50.43
CA HIS A 183 -10.10 17.28 50.66
C HIS A 183 -10.65 16.54 49.43
N ALA A 184 -9.83 15.63 48.89
CA ALA A 184 -10.28 14.29 48.52
C ALA A 184 -9.07 13.34 48.51
N GLN A 185 -9.10 12.33 49.39
CA GLN A 185 -8.09 11.27 49.45
C GLN A 185 -8.24 10.27 48.29
N PRO A 186 -7.16 9.57 47.91
CA PRO A 186 -7.14 8.65 46.78
C PRO A 186 -7.71 7.28 47.19
N VAL A 187 -8.66 6.76 46.42
CA VAL A 187 -9.11 5.36 46.56
C VAL A 187 -8.52 4.54 45.42
N GLY A 188 -7.56 3.69 45.78
CA GLY A 188 -7.64 2.25 45.48
C GLY A 188 -7.05 1.76 44.15
N THR A 189 -5.74 1.60 44.13
CA THR A 189 -4.98 0.69 43.25
C THR A 189 -5.51 -0.74 43.36
N ILE A 190 -5.80 -1.41 42.24
CA ILE A 190 -6.11 -2.86 42.22
C ILE A 190 -4.85 -3.61 41.76
N THR A 191 -4.25 -4.33 42.70
CA THR A 191 -3.25 -5.38 42.48
C THR A 191 -3.94 -6.72 42.23
N TYR A 192 -3.55 -7.40 41.16
CA TYR A 192 -3.99 -8.76 40.85
C TYR A 192 -3.18 -9.79 41.65
N VAL A 193 -3.86 -10.74 42.29
CA VAL A 193 -3.26 -11.94 42.89
C VAL A 193 -3.83 -13.17 42.20
N HIS A 194 -2.93 -14.04 41.76
CA HIS A 194 -3.20 -15.31 41.10
C HIS A 194 -3.57 -16.39 42.13
N ALA A 195 -4.56 -17.23 41.85
CA ALA A 195 -4.83 -18.45 42.62
C ALA A 195 -5.12 -19.63 41.68
N GLY A 196 -4.46 -20.75 41.99
CA GLY A 196 -4.44 -22.00 41.23
C GLY A 196 -5.68 -22.89 41.41
N PRO A 197 -5.57 -24.19 41.05
CA PRO A 197 -6.64 -24.94 40.43
C PRO A 197 -7.50 -25.74 41.41
N GLY A 198 -8.82 -25.75 41.17
CA GLY A 198 -9.72 -26.75 41.73
C GLY A 198 -11.08 -26.20 42.15
N GLY A 199 -12.14 -26.71 41.52
CA GLY A 199 -13.46 -26.84 42.13
C GLY A 199 -14.44 -25.67 42.01
N HIS A 200 -15.42 -25.87 41.14
CA HIS A 200 -16.80 -25.35 41.18
C HIS A 200 -17.00 -23.83 40.95
N GLY A 201 -17.61 -23.52 39.80
CA GLY A 201 -17.80 -22.15 39.31
C GLY A 201 -18.80 -21.29 40.12
N PRO A 202 -18.79 -19.96 39.94
CA PRO A 202 -19.76 -19.10 40.62
C PRO A 202 -20.81 -18.51 39.66
N ILE A 203 -22.01 -18.46 40.23
CA ILE A 203 -23.27 -17.89 39.77
C ILE A 203 -23.12 -16.40 39.48
N GLN A 204 -23.62 -15.93 38.32
CA GLN A 204 -23.73 -14.51 38.00
C GLN A 204 -24.96 -13.88 38.67
N VAL A 205 -24.74 -12.82 39.44
CA VAL A 205 -25.78 -11.95 39.98
C VAL A 205 -25.79 -10.66 39.15
N PHE A 206 -26.90 -10.41 38.44
CA PHE A 206 -27.13 -9.16 37.69
C PHE A 206 -27.67 -8.05 38.62
N PRO A 207 -27.20 -6.80 38.55
CA PRO A 207 -27.86 -5.68 39.22
C PRO A 207 -29.01 -5.10 38.36
N MET A 208 -30.15 -4.85 38.99
CA MET A 208 -31.35 -4.20 38.43
C MET A 208 -31.14 -2.71 38.10
N PRO A 209 -31.96 -2.13 37.19
CA PRO A 209 -31.90 -0.72 36.81
C PRO A 209 -32.68 0.19 37.77
N GLY A 210 -32.02 1.25 38.26
CA GLY A 210 -32.61 2.31 39.10
C GLY A 210 -33.26 3.44 38.28
N ALA A 211 -34.20 4.13 38.93
CA ALA A 211 -35.28 4.93 38.35
C ALA A 211 -34.89 6.28 37.73
N ILE A 212 -35.71 6.69 36.76
CA ILE A 212 -35.74 7.99 36.06
C ILE A 212 -36.33 9.07 36.98
N GLN A 213 -35.64 10.20 37.16
CA GLN A 213 -36.19 11.42 37.76
C GLN A 213 -36.49 12.48 36.68
N PRO A 214 -37.61 13.23 36.75
CA PRO A 214 -37.93 14.30 35.79
C PRO A 214 -37.30 15.64 36.19
N GLY A 215 -36.70 16.34 35.23
CA GLY A 215 -36.18 17.71 35.38
C GLY A 215 -37.23 18.81 35.17
N PRO A 216 -36.97 20.05 35.61
CA PRO A 216 -37.95 21.15 35.64
C PRO A 216 -38.15 21.84 34.28
N PRO A 217 -39.28 22.52 34.05
CA PRO A 217 -39.64 23.08 32.75
C PRO A 217 -39.15 24.53 32.56
N GLY A 218 -38.62 24.84 31.37
CA GLY A 218 -38.48 26.22 30.89
C GLY A 218 -37.17 26.53 30.18
N SER A 219 -37.08 26.24 28.87
CA SER A 219 -36.14 26.84 27.91
C SER A 219 -36.63 26.57 26.48
N PRO A 220 -36.60 27.56 25.55
CA PRO A 220 -37.19 27.44 24.22
C PRO A 220 -36.36 26.53 23.29
N PRO A 221 -36.96 25.94 22.24
CA PRO A 221 -36.30 24.93 21.41
C PRO A 221 -35.22 25.57 20.53
N LEU A 222 -33.97 25.16 20.74
CA LEU A 222 -32.88 25.39 19.80
C LEU A 222 -33.11 24.51 18.57
N THR A 223 -33.12 25.15 17.40
CA THR A 223 -33.17 24.50 16.09
C THR A 223 -32.06 23.46 15.96
N PRO A 224 -32.35 22.25 15.43
CA PRO A 224 -31.31 21.24 15.27
C PRO A 224 -30.37 21.69 14.16
N ARG A 225 -29.18 22.12 14.58
CA ARG A 225 -28.01 22.31 13.72
C ARG A 225 -27.74 20.97 13.04
N ALA A 226 -27.94 20.93 11.72
CA ALA A 226 -27.76 19.74 10.91
C ALA A 226 -26.37 19.12 11.17
N SER A 227 -26.38 17.95 11.80
CA SER A 227 -25.26 17.03 11.88
C SER A 227 -24.86 16.63 10.46
N ARG A 228 -23.74 17.15 9.96
CA ARG A 228 -23.07 16.67 8.74
C ARG A 228 -22.34 15.34 9.02
N ASN A 229 -23.09 14.30 9.39
CA ASN A 229 -22.58 12.92 9.50
C ASN A 229 -23.20 11.98 8.45
N GLY A 230 -23.85 12.50 7.42
CA GLY A 230 -24.56 11.70 6.41
C GLY A 230 -23.83 11.47 5.09
N SER A 231 -22.61 11.99 4.88
CA SER A 231 -21.93 11.91 3.57
C SER A 231 -20.99 10.71 3.41
N ASP A 232 -20.52 10.12 4.51
CA ASP A 232 -19.45 9.11 4.47
C ASP A 232 -19.95 7.73 4.01
N GLU A 233 -21.24 7.44 4.11
CA GLU A 233 -21.84 6.14 3.73
C GLU A 233 -22.19 5.99 2.24
N HIS A 234 -22.01 7.04 1.43
CA HIS A 234 -22.60 7.07 0.08
C HIS A 234 -21.62 6.95 -1.07
N TRP A 235 -20.33 7.26 -0.89
CA TRP A 235 -19.39 7.28 -2.03
C TRP A 235 -19.37 5.94 -2.77
N GLY A 236 -19.14 4.83 -2.06
CA GLY A 236 -19.00 3.53 -2.71
C GLY A 236 -20.29 3.10 -3.40
N HIS A 237 -21.44 3.24 -2.74
CA HIS A 237 -22.74 2.91 -3.34
C HIS A 237 -23.02 3.72 -4.61
N ILE A 238 -22.74 5.03 -4.62
CA ILE A 238 -22.94 5.89 -5.78
C ILE A 238 -21.92 5.57 -6.89
N ALA A 239 -20.65 5.38 -6.52
CA ALA A 239 -19.59 5.02 -7.45
C ALA A 239 -19.91 3.71 -8.19
N PHE A 240 -20.24 2.65 -7.44
CA PHE A 240 -20.62 1.37 -8.02
C PHE A 240 -21.93 1.44 -8.81
N PHE A 241 -22.90 2.26 -8.39
CA PHE A 241 -24.10 2.48 -9.18
C PHE A 241 -23.78 2.98 -10.60
N TYR A 242 -22.91 3.99 -10.74
CA TYR A 242 -22.49 4.49 -12.05
C TYR A 242 -21.66 3.47 -12.82
N LEU A 243 -20.69 2.83 -12.16
CA LEU A 243 -19.81 1.84 -12.81
C LEU A 243 -20.64 0.65 -13.36
N VAL A 244 -21.57 0.12 -12.57
CA VAL A 244 -22.39 -1.05 -12.94
C VAL A 244 -23.37 -0.75 -14.07
N GLN A 245 -23.75 0.51 -14.31
CA GLN A 245 -24.52 0.87 -15.51
C GLN A 245 -23.71 0.60 -16.78
N GLU A 246 -22.41 0.83 -16.74
CA GLU A 246 -21.49 0.69 -17.88
C GLU A 246 -20.77 -0.68 -17.91
N ILE A 247 -21.21 -1.66 -17.11
CA ILE A 247 -20.59 -2.99 -16.98
C ILE A 247 -20.43 -3.74 -18.31
N LYS A 248 -21.29 -3.47 -19.29
CA LYS A 248 -21.22 -4.11 -20.60
C LYS A 248 -19.95 -3.75 -21.38
N ARG A 249 -19.35 -2.60 -21.06
CA ARG A 249 -18.18 -2.03 -21.72
C ARG A 249 -16.88 -2.28 -20.98
N TRP A 250 -16.94 -2.86 -19.77
CA TRP A 250 -15.72 -3.12 -19.00
C TRP A 250 -14.85 -4.12 -19.75
N GLU A 251 -13.65 -3.70 -20.10
CA GLU A 251 -12.60 -4.55 -20.65
C GLU A 251 -11.69 -5.04 -19.51
N ARG A 252 -11.34 -4.14 -18.61
CA ARG A 252 -10.53 -4.42 -17.41
C ARG A 252 -11.15 -3.71 -16.23
N PHE A 253 -11.33 -4.43 -15.14
CA PHE A 253 -11.88 -3.89 -13.90
C PHE A 253 -11.02 -4.33 -12.72
N ILE A 254 -10.38 -3.37 -12.09
CA ILE A 254 -9.52 -3.55 -10.92
C ILE A 254 -10.01 -2.64 -9.81
N PHE A 255 -10.39 -3.27 -8.70
CA PHE A 255 -10.82 -2.56 -7.50
C PHE A 255 -9.99 -3.03 -6.30
N ARG A 256 -9.15 -2.14 -5.79
CA ARG A 256 -8.26 -2.41 -4.65
C ARG A 256 -8.66 -1.54 -3.47
N PHE A 257 -8.61 -2.06 -2.25
CA PHE A 257 -8.88 -1.28 -1.05
C PHE A 257 -8.06 -1.75 0.15
N ASP A 258 -7.65 -0.82 1.02
CA ASP A 258 -6.74 -1.17 2.13
C ASP A 258 -7.42 -1.89 3.27
N LYS A 259 -8.57 -1.37 3.70
CA LYS A 259 -9.35 -1.89 4.83
C LYS A 259 -10.81 -1.94 4.45
N HIS A 260 -11.57 -2.70 5.23
CA HIS A 260 -13.02 -2.67 5.16
C HIS A 260 -13.53 -1.22 5.19
N PHE A 261 -14.35 -0.88 4.20
CA PHE A 261 -14.97 0.43 4.06
C PHE A 261 -16.48 0.29 4.21
N ALA A 262 -17.16 1.34 4.70
CA ALA A 262 -18.59 1.29 5.03
C ALA A 262 -19.46 0.86 3.83
N SER A 263 -19.05 1.24 2.61
CA SER A 263 -19.76 0.92 1.36
C SER A 263 -19.32 -0.38 0.68
N ILE A 264 -18.63 -1.29 1.36
CA ILE A 264 -18.15 -2.52 0.72
C ILE A 264 -19.29 -3.31 0.07
N GLY A 265 -20.47 -3.34 0.70
CA GLY A 265 -21.69 -3.95 0.18
C GLY A 265 -22.12 -3.47 -1.21
N ALA A 266 -21.66 -2.30 -1.66
CA ALA A 266 -21.89 -1.80 -3.00
C ALA A 266 -21.35 -2.73 -4.10
N LEU A 267 -20.33 -3.53 -3.81
CA LEU A 267 -19.80 -4.56 -4.71
C LEU A 267 -20.84 -5.64 -5.07
N ARG A 268 -21.88 -5.83 -4.25
CA ARG A 268 -23.01 -6.74 -4.56
C ARG A 268 -23.80 -6.30 -5.78
N SER A 269 -23.72 -5.02 -6.14
CA SER A 269 -24.38 -4.49 -7.35
C SER A 269 -23.73 -4.99 -8.63
N ILE A 270 -22.51 -5.55 -8.59
CA ILE A 270 -21.88 -6.22 -9.72
C ILE A 270 -22.60 -7.55 -9.96
N ASN A 271 -23.76 -7.51 -10.58
CA ASN A 271 -24.60 -8.69 -10.81
C ASN A 271 -25.17 -8.70 -12.23
N LYS A 272 -24.52 -8.02 -13.18
CA LYS A 272 -24.89 -7.87 -14.59
C LYS A 272 -23.87 -8.54 -15.53
N ASN A 273 -24.24 -8.76 -16.80
CA ASN A 273 -23.35 -9.40 -17.78
C ASN A 273 -22.25 -8.42 -18.18
N ALA A 274 -20.98 -8.83 -18.11
CA ALA A 274 -19.86 -8.12 -18.69
C ALA A 274 -19.28 -8.95 -19.85
N PRO A 275 -19.71 -8.71 -21.12
CA PRO A 275 -19.30 -9.52 -22.26
C PRO A 275 -17.87 -9.20 -22.73
N MET A 276 -17.38 -7.99 -22.49
CA MET A 276 -16.06 -7.52 -22.94
C MET A 276 -14.96 -7.71 -21.89
N LEU A 277 -15.32 -8.20 -20.69
CA LEU A 277 -14.41 -8.24 -19.56
C LEU A 277 -13.34 -9.31 -19.76
N GLN A 278 -12.08 -8.89 -19.80
CA GLN A 278 -10.90 -9.73 -19.96
C GLN A 278 -10.15 -9.93 -18.66
N GLU A 279 -10.13 -8.92 -17.79
CA GLU A 279 -9.46 -8.95 -16.49
C GLU A 279 -10.39 -8.41 -15.40
N PHE A 280 -10.55 -9.20 -14.34
CA PHE A 280 -11.32 -8.83 -13.15
C PHE A 280 -10.47 -9.03 -11.90
N GLU A 281 -10.17 -7.94 -11.21
CA GLU A 281 -9.49 -7.95 -9.92
C GLU A 281 -10.33 -7.23 -8.86
N VAL A 282 -10.51 -7.91 -7.73
CA VAL A 282 -10.99 -7.27 -6.51
C VAL A 282 -10.13 -7.75 -5.34
N SER A 283 -9.40 -6.81 -4.73
CA SER A 283 -8.42 -7.14 -3.68
C SER A 283 -8.53 -6.19 -2.49
N CYS A 284 -8.53 -6.79 -1.29
CA CYS A 284 -8.37 -6.08 -0.02
C CYS A 284 -6.95 -6.30 0.51
N ALA A 285 -6.31 -5.29 1.08
CA ALA A 285 -4.96 -5.43 1.64
C ALA A 285 -4.97 -6.26 2.94
N GLU A 286 -5.95 -6.05 3.81
CA GLU A 286 -6.11 -6.76 5.08
C GLU A 286 -7.25 -7.81 5.01
N PRO A 287 -7.13 -8.99 5.65
CA PRO A 287 -8.26 -9.90 5.81
C PRO A 287 -9.35 -9.26 6.67
N GLY A 288 -10.59 -9.31 6.20
CA GLY A 288 -11.76 -8.78 6.92
C GLY A 288 -12.80 -9.86 7.23
N TYR A 289 -13.62 -9.62 8.25
CA TYR A 289 -14.82 -10.43 8.49
C TYR A 289 -16.02 -9.82 7.75
N PHE A 290 -16.71 -10.63 6.96
CA PHE A 290 -17.86 -10.20 6.18
C PHE A 290 -19.07 -11.03 6.62
N ALA A 291 -20.02 -10.41 7.33
CA ALA A 291 -21.28 -11.06 7.64
C ALA A 291 -22.14 -11.19 6.35
N ASP A 292 -22.72 -12.37 6.14
CA ASP A 292 -23.73 -12.69 5.11
C ASP A 292 -23.44 -12.14 3.71
N TRP A 293 -22.42 -12.67 3.06
CA TRP A 293 -21.98 -12.21 1.75
C TRP A 293 -22.26 -13.16 0.58
N ASN A 294 -23.16 -12.76 -0.32
CA ASN A 294 -23.54 -13.50 -1.54
C ASN A 294 -22.94 -12.83 -2.79
N TRP A 295 -21.61 -12.84 -2.94
CA TRP A 295 -20.93 -12.19 -4.08
C TRP A 295 -21.24 -12.89 -5.40
N ILE A 296 -21.24 -12.13 -6.50
CA ILE A 296 -21.44 -12.47 -7.94
C ILE A 296 -22.03 -13.87 -8.21
N ALA A 297 -23.27 -13.84 -8.69
CA ALA A 297 -24.04 -14.91 -9.30
C ALA A 297 -24.70 -15.92 -8.34
N SER A 298 -25.57 -15.41 -7.45
CA SER A 298 -26.89 -16.05 -7.27
C SER A 298 -27.82 -15.62 -8.43
N THR A 299 -27.36 -15.77 -9.67
CA THR A 299 -28.19 -15.54 -10.87
C THR A 299 -28.51 -16.88 -11.48
N ASP A 300 -29.78 -17.04 -11.89
CA ASP A 300 -30.37 -18.26 -12.42
C ASP A 300 -29.38 -19.15 -13.17
N VAL A 301 -29.37 -20.43 -12.79
CA VAL A 301 -28.60 -21.54 -13.39
C VAL A 301 -28.78 -21.60 -14.92
N ASN A 302 -29.82 -20.97 -15.46
CA ASN A 302 -30.21 -20.95 -16.87
C ASN A 302 -29.73 -19.72 -17.66
N ALA A 303 -29.06 -18.73 -17.05
CA ALA A 303 -28.56 -17.56 -17.78
C ALA A 303 -27.30 -17.90 -18.59
N THR A 304 -27.47 -18.13 -19.88
CA THR A 304 -26.40 -18.45 -20.83
C THR A 304 -25.46 -17.24 -21.04
N ILE A 305 -24.28 -17.37 -20.43
CA ILE A 305 -23.04 -16.60 -20.63
C ILE A 305 -22.93 -15.27 -19.87
N ARG A 306 -21.97 -15.22 -18.94
CA ARG A 306 -21.37 -13.97 -18.45
C ARG A 306 -19.85 -14.15 -18.35
N PHE A 307 -19.12 -13.16 -18.87
CA PHE A 307 -17.66 -13.09 -18.96
C PHE A 307 -17.00 -14.02 -20.00
N PRO A 308 -17.50 -14.10 -21.26
CA PRO A 308 -16.96 -15.00 -22.29
C PRO A 308 -15.51 -14.69 -22.71
N GLN A 309 -15.05 -13.46 -22.45
CA GLN A 309 -13.70 -13.02 -22.78
C GLN A 309 -12.76 -13.01 -21.58
N LEU A 310 -13.22 -13.47 -20.41
CA LEU A 310 -12.47 -13.40 -19.16
C LEU A 310 -11.28 -14.35 -19.22
N LYS A 311 -10.10 -13.79 -18.98
CA LYS A 311 -8.81 -14.50 -18.99
C LYS A 311 -8.14 -14.44 -17.63
N SER A 312 -8.21 -13.29 -16.96
CA SER A 312 -7.55 -13.04 -15.67
C SER A 312 -8.58 -12.77 -14.58
N LEU A 313 -8.50 -13.55 -13.49
CA LEU A 313 -9.30 -13.39 -12.29
C LEU A 313 -8.39 -13.32 -11.07
N ASN A 314 -8.47 -12.23 -10.31
CA ASN A 314 -7.74 -12.06 -9.06
C ASN A 314 -8.68 -11.63 -7.93
N LEU A 315 -8.82 -12.48 -6.92
CA LEU A 315 -9.68 -12.25 -5.76
C LEU A 315 -8.85 -12.38 -4.49
N GLN A 316 -8.69 -11.31 -3.74
CA GLN A 316 -7.88 -11.31 -2.53
C GLN A 316 -8.64 -10.73 -1.34
N TYR A 317 -8.76 -11.52 -0.27
CA TYR A 317 -9.40 -11.16 1.00
C TYR A 317 -10.81 -10.56 0.83
N VAL A 318 -11.52 -11.04 -0.20
CA VAL A 318 -12.90 -10.66 -0.52
C VAL A 318 -13.78 -11.90 -0.44
N PRO A 319 -15.01 -11.77 0.08
CA PRO A 319 -15.94 -12.89 0.11
C PRO A 319 -16.46 -13.16 -1.31
N PHE A 320 -16.55 -14.42 -1.73
CA PHE A 320 -17.22 -14.75 -2.98
C PHE A 320 -17.89 -16.13 -3.01
N ASN A 321 -18.78 -16.33 -3.97
CA ASN A 321 -19.47 -17.60 -4.17
C ASN A 321 -18.62 -18.56 -5.02
N TRP A 322 -18.26 -19.71 -4.47
CA TRP A 322 -17.49 -20.77 -5.13
C TRP A 322 -18.21 -21.45 -6.30
N SER A 323 -19.52 -21.31 -6.37
CA SER A 323 -20.34 -21.78 -7.50
C SER A 323 -20.42 -20.77 -8.64
N SER A 324 -19.74 -19.61 -8.51
CA SER A 324 -19.81 -18.54 -9.51
C SER A 324 -19.27 -19.00 -10.87
N PRO A 325 -19.94 -18.64 -11.98
CA PRO A 325 -19.49 -18.97 -13.32
C PRO A 325 -18.16 -18.29 -13.66
N LEU A 326 -17.75 -17.24 -12.94
CA LEU A 326 -16.44 -16.58 -13.07
C LEU A 326 -15.27 -17.57 -12.95
N LEU A 327 -15.44 -18.59 -12.11
CA LEU A 327 -14.42 -19.60 -11.83
C LEU A 327 -14.36 -20.69 -12.91
N ARG A 328 -15.26 -20.67 -13.91
CA ARG A 328 -15.40 -21.72 -14.93
C ARG A 328 -15.45 -21.12 -16.34
N GLN A 329 -14.52 -20.23 -16.67
CA GLN A 329 -14.45 -19.52 -17.97
C GLN A 329 -13.21 -19.87 -18.81
N ASN A 330 -12.53 -21.00 -18.56
CA ASN A 330 -11.24 -21.32 -19.20
C ASN A 330 -10.19 -20.20 -19.03
N LEU A 331 -10.02 -19.76 -17.78
CA LEU A 331 -9.09 -18.70 -17.40
C LEU A 331 -7.64 -19.04 -17.77
N THR A 332 -6.84 -18.01 -18.06
CA THR A 332 -5.37 -18.11 -18.21
C THR A 332 -4.64 -17.71 -16.93
N MET A 333 -5.23 -16.86 -16.10
CA MET A 333 -4.69 -16.47 -14.80
C MET A 333 -5.78 -16.57 -13.73
N LEU A 334 -5.52 -17.36 -12.69
CA LEU A 334 -6.37 -17.49 -11.52
C LEU A 334 -5.55 -17.23 -10.26
N SER A 335 -5.88 -16.16 -9.55
CA SER A 335 -5.28 -15.80 -8.27
C SER A 335 -6.37 -15.67 -7.22
N ILE A 336 -6.32 -16.50 -6.18
CA ILE A 336 -7.26 -16.48 -5.07
C ILE A 336 -6.50 -16.49 -3.76
N ARG A 337 -6.69 -15.43 -2.96
CA ARG A 337 -6.30 -15.38 -1.55
C ARG A 337 -7.57 -15.33 -0.72
N ALA A 338 -8.02 -16.49 -0.28
CA ALA A 338 -9.33 -16.67 0.34
C ALA A 338 -9.35 -16.17 1.79
N LEU A 339 -10.51 -15.67 2.21
CA LEU A 339 -10.87 -15.55 3.62
C LEU A 339 -11.08 -16.95 4.23
N PRO A 340 -11.23 -17.09 5.56
CA PRO A 340 -11.63 -18.36 6.16
C PRO A 340 -12.92 -18.87 5.50
N THR A 341 -12.84 -20.05 4.84
CA THR A 341 -13.98 -20.67 4.15
C THR A 341 -14.05 -22.15 4.45
N HIS A 342 -15.26 -22.72 4.35
CA HIS A 342 -15.50 -24.16 4.49
C HIS A 342 -15.53 -24.86 3.12
N LEU A 343 -14.51 -24.62 2.29
CA LEU A 343 -14.42 -25.23 0.97
C LEU A 343 -13.61 -26.53 1.04
N ALA A 344 -14.19 -27.62 0.50
CA ALA A 344 -13.51 -28.90 0.38
C ALA A 344 -12.48 -28.92 -0.75
N LEU A 345 -11.41 -29.70 -0.55
CA LEU A 345 -10.28 -29.80 -1.47
C LEU A 345 -10.69 -30.27 -2.89
N ASP A 346 -11.63 -31.21 -3.00
CA ASP A 346 -12.14 -31.70 -4.28
C ASP A 346 -12.84 -30.61 -5.10
N ARG A 347 -13.46 -29.63 -4.43
CA ARG A 347 -14.08 -28.48 -5.09
C ARG A 347 -13.04 -27.52 -5.65
N ILE A 348 -11.94 -27.30 -4.92
CA ILE A 348 -10.81 -26.51 -5.40
C ILE A 348 -10.22 -27.16 -6.65
N LEU A 349 -9.98 -28.48 -6.60
CA LEU A 349 -9.48 -29.23 -7.75
C LEU A 349 -10.45 -29.17 -8.93
N GLY A 350 -11.76 -29.28 -8.68
CA GLY A 350 -12.78 -29.11 -9.72
C GLY A 350 -12.78 -27.73 -10.38
N ILE A 351 -12.47 -26.67 -9.63
CA ILE A 351 -12.30 -25.32 -10.19
C ILE A 351 -11.04 -25.25 -11.07
N ILE A 352 -9.93 -25.85 -10.63
CA ILE A 352 -8.69 -25.90 -11.42
C ILE A 352 -8.92 -26.68 -12.71
N ALA A 353 -9.55 -27.86 -12.63
CA ALA A 353 -9.86 -28.71 -13.78
C ALA A 353 -10.81 -28.04 -14.78
N ALA A 354 -11.69 -27.13 -14.32
CA ALA A 354 -12.53 -26.33 -15.20
C ALA A 354 -11.76 -25.27 -16.01
N ASN A 355 -10.47 -25.07 -15.77
CA ASN A 355 -9.62 -24.09 -16.46
C ASN A 355 -8.32 -24.73 -17.00
N PRO A 356 -8.39 -25.61 -18.01
CA PRO A 356 -7.22 -26.30 -18.56
C PRO A 356 -6.21 -25.39 -19.28
N ARG A 357 -6.57 -24.14 -19.58
CA ARG A 357 -5.71 -23.15 -20.26
C ARG A 357 -4.92 -22.26 -19.30
N LEU A 358 -4.92 -22.55 -18.00
CA LEU A 358 -4.19 -21.77 -17.01
C LEU A 358 -2.69 -21.71 -17.34
N GLU A 359 -2.17 -20.49 -17.39
CA GLU A 359 -0.74 -20.16 -17.44
C GLU A 359 -0.22 -19.79 -16.04
N LYS A 360 -1.06 -19.17 -15.21
CA LYS A 360 -0.74 -18.76 -13.84
C LYS A 360 -1.83 -19.19 -12.86
N LEU A 361 -1.43 -19.89 -11.80
CA LEU A 361 -2.30 -20.32 -10.72
C LEU A 361 -1.67 -19.91 -9.38
N ALA A 362 -2.37 -19.09 -8.61
CA ALA A 362 -1.97 -18.71 -7.26
C ALA A 362 -3.13 -18.92 -6.29
N LEU A 363 -2.95 -19.81 -5.31
CA LEU A 363 -3.96 -20.13 -4.31
C LEU A 363 -3.38 -19.97 -2.91
N HIS A 364 -4.04 -19.17 -2.08
CA HIS A 364 -3.67 -18.99 -0.68
C HIS A 364 -4.90 -19.06 0.23
N PHE A 365 -4.96 -20.06 1.11
CA PHE A 365 -6.15 -20.34 1.92
C PHE A 365 -5.72 -20.61 3.37
N SER A 366 -6.32 -19.92 4.34
CA SER A 366 -6.04 -20.19 5.76
C SER A 366 -6.72 -21.46 6.28
N HIS A 367 -7.79 -21.91 5.62
CA HIS A 367 -8.56 -23.09 6.03
C HIS A 367 -9.14 -23.79 4.81
N ILE A 368 -9.02 -25.12 4.75
CA ILE A 368 -9.54 -25.98 3.68
C ILE A 368 -10.11 -27.24 4.34
N LEU A 369 -11.26 -27.73 3.88
CA LEU A 369 -11.81 -29.00 4.33
C LEU A 369 -11.22 -30.17 3.53
N PRO A 370 -11.07 -31.37 4.13
CA PRO A 370 -10.68 -32.57 3.40
C PRO A 370 -11.57 -32.85 2.19
N ALA A 371 -11.00 -33.54 1.19
CA ALA A 371 -11.75 -33.94 0.00
C ALA A 371 -12.93 -34.85 0.39
N VAL A 372 -14.13 -34.50 -0.06
CA VAL A 372 -15.33 -35.33 0.12
C VAL A 372 -15.44 -36.37 -0.99
N LEU A 373 -14.98 -36.00 -2.20
CA LEU A 373 -14.94 -36.85 -3.38
C LEU A 373 -13.49 -37.29 -3.69
N PRO A 374 -13.31 -38.44 -4.35
CA PRO A 374 -11.98 -38.85 -4.81
C PRO A 374 -11.34 -37.79 -5.72
N LEU A 375 -10.07 -37.48 -5.47
CA LEU A 375 -9.32 -36.51 -6.25
C LEU A 375 -8.82 -37.16 -7.55
N THR A 376 -8.96 -36.43 -8.67
CA THR A 376 -8.54 -36.89 -10.00
C THR A 376 -7.29 -36.15 -10.44
N LEU A 377 -6.31 -36.87 -11.01
CA LEU A 377 -5.13 -36.24 -11.60
C LEU A 377 -5.52 -35.23 -12.67
N THR A 378 -5.08 -33.98 -12.50
CA THR A 378 -5.43 -32.85 -13.37
C THR A 378 -4.18 -32.34 -14.07
N THR A 379 -4.17 -32.43 -15.40
CA THR A 379 -3.06 -31.94 -16.22
C THR A 379 -3.28 -30.49 -16.63
N LEU A 380 -2.30 -29.64 -16.35
CA LEU A 380 -2.29 -28.22 -16.71
C LEU A 380 -1.13 -27.97 -17.69
N PRO A 381 -1.35 -28.18 -19.01
CA PRO A 381 -0.26 -28.23 -19.99
C PRO A 381 0.46 -26.89 -20.19
N ASN A 382 -0.24 -25.77 -19.97
CA ASN A 382 0.29 -24.43 -20.21
C ASN A 382 0.74 -23.71 -18.93
N LEU A 383 0.63 -24.36 -17.76
CA LEU A 383 0.91 -23.70 -16.49
C LEU A 383 2.41 -23.42 -16.33
N ARG A 384 2.76 -22.14 -16.26
CA ARG A 384 4.12 -21.64 -16.12
C ARG A 384 4.43 -21.17 -14.71
N ASP A 385 3.42 -20.64 -14.01
CA ASP A 385 3.55 -20.10 -12.65
C ASP A 385 2.55 -20.81 -11.72
N LEU A 386 3.05 -21.55 -10.73
CA LEU A 386 2.26 -22.19 -9.69
C LEU A 386 2.65 -21.63 -8.32
N SER A 387 1.67 -21.11 -7.57
CA SER A 387 1.83 -20.66 -6.20
C SER A 387 0.76 -21.29 -5.31
N LEU A 388 1.16 -22.01 -4.27
CA LEU A 388 0.28 -22.62 -3.29
C LEU A 388 0.69 -22.18 -1.88
N GLY A 389 -0.26 -21.74 -1.05
CA GLY A 389 0.08 -21.37 0.32
C GLY A 389 -1.07 -21.30 1.32
N GLY A 390 -0.73 -21.12 2.58
CA GLY A 390 -1.63 -21.21 3.72
C GLY A 390 -1.76 -22.65 4.22
N HIS A 391 -2.85 -23.34 3.92
CA HIS A 391 -3.23 -24.60 4.56
C HIS A 391 -2.46 -25.84 4.06
N TYR A 392 -2.11 -26.75 4.97
CA TYR A 392 -1.33 -27.98 4.69
C TYR A 392 -1.94 -28.93 3.64
N LEU A 393 -3.27 -28.95 3.47
CA LEU A 393 -3.94 -29.79 2.46
C LEU A 393 -3.58 -29.43 1.00
N PHE A 394 -2.90 -28.30 0.77
CA PHE A 394 -2.35 -28.01 -0.54
C PHE A 394 -1.19 -28.91 -0.95
N SER A 395 -0.56 -29.63 -0.02
CA SER A 395 0.36 -30.72 -0.35
C SER A 395 -0.38 -31.82 -1.12
N THR A 396 -1.53 -32.27 -0.61
CA THR A 396 -2.39 -33.23 -1.30
C THR A 396 -2.94 -32.67 -2.62
N LEU A 397 -3.23 -31.37 -2.71
CA LEU A 397 -3.60 -30.76 -4.00
C LEU A 397 -2.47 -30.92 -5.02
N ALA A 398 -1.24 -30.56 -4.63
CA ALA A 398 -0.08 -30.60 -5.49
C ALA A 398 0.22 -32.02 -5.98
N GLU A 399 -0.01 -33.07 -5.17
CA GLU A 399 0.07 -34.48 -5.59
C GLU A 399 -0.88 -34.85 -6.74
N HIS A 400 -1.97 -34.11 -6.91
CA HIS A 400 -2.97 -34.37 -7.94
C HIS A 400 -2.81 -33.47 -9.18
N LEU A 401 -1.73 -32.69 -9.26
CA LEU A 401 -1.44 -31.82 -10.42
C LEU A 401 -0.31 -32.40 -11.29
N ILE A 402 -0.44 -32.22 -12.61
CA ILE A 402 0.61 -32.51 -13.60
C ILE A 402 0.87 -31.21 -14.38
N THR A 403 2.08 -30.65 -14.26
CA THR A 403 2.43 -29.30 -14.75
C THR A 403 3.70 -29.34 -15.63
N PRO A 404 3.61 -29.85 -16.88
CA PRO A 404 4.79 -30.12 -17.70
C PRO A 404 5.52 -28.87 -18.23
N SER A 405 4.87 -27.70 -18.19
CA SER A 405 5.44 -26.43 -18.65
C SER A 405 5.86 -25.49 -17.51
N LEU A 406 6.00 -26.02 -16.28
CA LEU A 406 6.22 -25.21 -15.09
C LEU A 406 7.59 -24.52 -15.11
N THR A 407 7.61 -23.20 -14.94
CA THR A 407 8.83 -22.39 -14.92
C THR A 407 9.07 -21.70 -13.58
N ARG A 408 7.99 -21.45 -12.83
CA ARG A 408 8.02 -20.85 -11.49
C ARG A 408 7.14 -21.64 -10.54
N LEU A 409 7.71 -22.01 -9.40
CA LEU A 409 7.03 -22.73 -8.34
C LEU A 409 7.23 -21.95 -7.04
N ALA A 410 6.14 -21.62 -6.36
CA ALA A 410 6.14 -20.97 -5.06
C ALA A 410 5.28 -21.79 -4.08
N LEU A 411 5.88 -22.23 -2.98
CA LEU A 411 5.22 -23.00 -1.94
C LEU A 411 5.35 -22.24 -0.61
N ASP A 412 4.22 -21.92 -0.01
CA ASP A 412 4.11 -21.26 1.31
C ASP A 412 3.06 -22.01 2.14
N ILE A 413 3.25 -23.32 2.26
CA ILE A 413 2.28 -24.26 2.82
C ILE A 413 2.65 -24.52 4.29
N GLU A 414 1.66 -24.51 5.18
CA GLU A 414 1.83 -24.91 6.58
C GLU A 414 2.46 -26.31 6.67
N ALA A 415 3.56 -26.42 7.40
CA ALA A 415 4.36 -27.61 7.44
C ALA A 415 3.74 -28.66 8.36
N ARG A 416 3.53 -29.88 7.84
CA ARG A 416 3.14 -31.07 8.61
C ARG A 416 4.04 -32.25 8.28
N ASP A 417 4.28 -32.43 6.99
CA ASP A 417 5.12 -33.46 6.41
C ASP A 417 6.30 -32.80 5.67
N PRO A 418 7.43 -33.51 5.50
CA PRO A 418 8.57 -33.00 4.74
C PRO A 418 8.17 -32.69 3.29
N ILE A 419 8.38 -31.45 2.86
CA ILE A 419 7.94 -30.97 1.53
C ILE A 419 8.84 -31.45 0.37
N GLU A 420 9.99 -32.05 0.68
CA GLU A 420 10.96 -32.56 -0.29
C GLU A 420 10.36 -33.65 -1.20
N ASP A 421 9.72 -34.66 -0.60
CA ASP A 421 9.03 -35.73 -1.33
C ASP A 421 7.91 -35.18 -2.21
N LEU A 422 7.17 -34.17 -1.72
CA LEU A 422 6.12 -33.52 -2.49
C LEU A 422 6.68 -32.88 -3.77
N ILE A 423 7.78 -32.14 -3.64
CA ILE A 423 8.42 -31.44 -4.76
C ILE A 423 8.96 -32.46 -5.77
N GLN A 424 9.71 -33.46 -5.30
CA GLN A 424 10.26 -34.50 -6.16
C GLN A 424 9.17 -35.26 -6.91
N ASN A 425 8.12 -35.68 -6.21
CA ASN A 425 6.99 -36.38 -6.83
C ASN A 425 6.23 -35.50 -7.83
N LEU A 426 6.06 -34.21 -7.54
CA LEU A 426 5.43 -33.26 -8.46
C LEU A 426 6.26 -33.05 -9.73
N LEU A 427 7.58 -32.90 -9.60
CA LEU A 427 8.49 -32.71 -10.73
C LEU A 427 8.59 -33.98 -11.58
N ALA A 428 8.81 -35.13 -10.95
CA ALA A 428 8.90 -36.42 -11.62
C ALA A 428 7.61 -36.73 -12.40
N ARG A 429 6.44 -36.55 -11.76
CA ARG A 429 5.14 -36.73 -12.41
C ARG A 429 4.90 -35.75 -13.57
N SER A 430 5.49 -34.56 -13.50
CA SER A 430 5.39 -33.52 -14.53
C SER A 430 6.48 -33.61 -15.61
N ASN A 431 7.24 -34.71 -15.66
CA ASN A 431 8.34 -34.91 -16.60
C ASN A 431 9.46 -33.87 -16.47
N ASN A 432 9.83 -33.52 -15.22
CA ASN A 432 10.93 -32.63 -14.86
C ASN A 432 10.94 -31.31 -15.66
N PRO A 433 9.92 -30.46 -15.46
CA PRO A 433 9.79 -29.21 -16.20
C PRO A 433 10.98 -28.27 -15.91
N PRO A 434 11.39 -27.40 -16.86
CA PRO A 434 12.56 -26.55 -16.73
C PRO A 434 12.33 -25.37 -15.76
N LEU A 435 12.32 -25.68 -14.47
CA LEU A 435 12.08 -24.71 -13.41
C LEU A 435 13.22 -23.69 -13.35
N THR A 436 12.87 -22.41 -13.45
CA THR A 436 13.83 -21.29 -13.43
C THR A 436 13.74 -20.48 -12.14
N HIS A 437 12.57 -20.49 -11.49
CA HIS A 437 12.34 -19.77 -10.23
C HIS A 437 11.67 -20.71 -9.24
N PHE A 438 12.28 -20.84 -8.06
CA PHE A 438 11.72 -21.62 -6.97
C PHE A 438 11.65 -20.74 -5.71
N SER A 439 10.51 -20.74 -5.06
CA SER A 439 10.28 -20.06 -3.79
C SER A 439 9.67 -21.03 -2.80
N LEU A 440 10.23 -21.08 -1.61
CA LEU A 440 9.71 -21.88 -0.51
C LEU A 440 9.66 -21.03 0.76
N ALA A 441 8.53 -21.00 1.44
CA ALA A 441 8.37 -20.29 2.69
C ALA A 441 7.65 -21.18 3.72
N TYR A 442 8.04 -21.02 4.98
CA TYR A 442 7.39 -21.64 6.12
C TYR A 442 6.81 -20.53 7.00
N ASN A 443 5.48 -20.52 7.14
CA ASN A 443 4.81 -19.61 8.05
C ASN A 443 4.95 -20.13 9.49
N GLN A 444 5.90 -19.61 10.27
CA GLN A 444 6.04 -19.93 11.68
C GLN A 444 5.00 -19.16 12.50
N GLY A 445 3.75 -19.64 12.48
CA GLY A 445 2.66 -19.10 13.32
C GLY A 445 2.73 -19.52 14.79
N THR A 446 3.64 -20.42 15.16
CA THR A 446 3.80 -20.88 16.54
C THR A 446 5.27 -20.87 16.92
N PRO A 447 5.69 -20.03 17.90
CA PRO A 447 6.86 -20.36 18.68
C PRO A 447 6.53 -21.65 19.44
N TYR A 448 7.55 -22.37 19.93
CA TYR A 448 7.44 -23.56 20.78
C TYR A 448 7.60 -24.92 20.06
N PHE A 449 8.86 -25.34 20.04
CA PHE A 449 9.32 -26.70 20.41
C PHE A 449 9.22 -27.88 19.44
N PHE A 450 8.64 -27.77 18.25
CA PHE A 450 8.81 -28.82 17.23
C PHE A 450 8.98 -28.24 15.83
N THR A 451 10.19 -28.33 15.29
CA THR A 451 10.52 -28.11 13.86
C THR A 451 10.00 -29.26 12.99
N ALA A 452 8.75 -29.69 13.22
CA ALA A 452 8.09 -30.73 12.45
C ALA A 452 7.67 -30.11 11.10
N GLY A 453 8.54 -30.20 10.10
CA GLY A 453 8.25 -29.76 8.73
C GLY A 453 9.33 -28.89 8.06
N SER A 454 10.49 -28.69 8.70
CA SER A 454 11.65 -28.11 8.01
C SER A 454 12.20 -29.10 6.99
N ILE A 455 12.74 -28.61 5.86
CA ILE A 455 13.52 -29.45 4.92
C ILE A 455 14.63 -30.16 5.68
N VAL A 456 14.71 -31.48 5.51
CA VAL A 456 15.78 -32.29 6.08
C VAL A 456 16.98 -32.26 5.15
N SER A 457 16.75 -32.29 3.83
CA SER A 457 17.82 -32.22 2.83
C SER A 457 17.45 -31.38 1.60
N TRP A 458 18.40 -30.57 1.15
CA TRP A 458 18.30 -29.78 -0.08
C TRP A 458 18.74 -30.54 -1.33
N ASN A 459 18.98 -31.85 -1.24
CA ASN A 459 19.50 -32.67 -2.36
C ASN A 459 18.57 -32.68 -3.58
N PHE A 460 17.26 -32.48 -3.39
CA PHE A 460 16.30 -32.35 -4.51
C PHE A 460 16.60 -31.17 -5.44
N LEU A 461 17.41 -30.20 -5.01
CA LEU A 461 17.90 -29.12 -5.88
C LEU A 461 18.79 -29.66 -7.03
N GLY A 462 19.34 -30.86 -6.91
CA GLY A 462 20.06 -31.56 -7.98
C GLY A 462 19.17 -31.83 -9.20
N ASP A 463 17.87 -32.04 -8.98
CA ASP A 463 16.88 -32.25 -10.04
C ASP A 463 16.46 -30.94 -10.74
N LEU A 464 17.03 -29.80 -10.32
CA LEU A 464 16.70 -28.46 -10.79
C LEU A 464 17.90 -27.74 -11.45
N PRO A 465 18.45 -28.26 -12.57
CA PRO A 465 19.66 -27.70 -13.19
C PRO A 465 19.45 -26.33 -13.84
N PHE A 466 18.22 -25.99 -14.22
CA PHE A 466 17.87 -24.73 -14.89
C PHE A 466 17.52 -23.60 -13.91
N LEU A 467 17.62 -23.84 -12.60
CA LEU A 467 17.22 -22.87 -11.59
C LEU A 467 18.13 -21.63 -11.62
N LYS A 468 17.51 -20.46 -11.81
CA LYS A 468 18.19 -19.15 -11.85
C LYS A 468 17.95 -18.32 -10.60
N SER A 469 16.79 -18.51 -9.96
CA SER A 469 16.38 -17.79 -8.76
C SER A 469 15.83 -18.74 -7.72
N LEU A 470 16.40 -18.69 -6.52
CA LEU A 470 15.97 -19.45 -5.35
C LEU A 470 15.59 -18.47 -4.24
N LYS A 471 14.38 -18.59 -3.68
CA LYS A 471 13.91 -17.83 -2.53
C LYS A 471 13.48 -18.76 -1.42
N VAL A 472 13.98 -18.54 -0.21
CA VAL A 472 13.69 -19.41 0.93
C VAL A 472 13.30 -18.57 2.15
N GLY A 473 12.23 -18.96 2.83
CA GLY A 473 11.70 -18.28 4.00
C GLY A 473 11.53 -19.22 5.18
N GLY A 474 12.01 -18.85 6.37
CA GLY A 474 11.75 -19.62 7.61
C GLY A 474 12.46 -20.98 7.70
N ALA A 475 13.47 -21.23 6.86
CA ALA A 475 14.30 -22.45 6.89
C ALA A 475 15.63 -22.23 7.62
N GLY A 476 16.32 -23.32 7.99
CA GLY A 476 17.66 -23.25 8.59
C GLY A 476 18.68 -22.60 7.65
N PHE A 477 19.35 -21.56 8.13
CA PHE A 477 20.24 -20.71 7.34
C PHE A 477 21.48 -21.47 6.84
N GLU A 478 22.13 -22.26 7.69
CA GLU A 478 23.35 -22.98 7.34
C GLU A 478 23.10 -24.12 6.37
N ALA A 479 22.00 -24.86 6.52
CA ALA A 479 21.70 -26.06 5.74
C ALA A 479 21.64 -25.76 4.23
N ILE A 480 20.98 -24.65 3.86
CA ILE A 480 20.89 -24.22 2.46
C ILE A 480 22.20 -23.63 1.94
N LEU A 481 22.93 -22.88 2.77
CA LEU A 481 24.23 -22.31 2.37
C LEU A 481 25.25 -23.41 2.10
N MET A 482 25.29 -24.43 2.96
CA MET A 482 26.15 -25.60 2.80
C MET A 482 25.74 -26.42 1.57
N ALA A 483 24.45 -26.64 1.34
CA ALA A 483 24.00 -27.36 0.15
C ALA A 483 24.41 -26.66 -1.16
N LEU A 484 24.42 -25.32 -1.17
CA LEU A 484 24.73 -24.53 -2.36
C LEU A 484 26.23 -24.20 -2.52
N THR A 485 27.07 -24.55 -1.54
CA THR A 485 28.51 -24.26 -1.54
C THR A 485 29.29 -25.21 -2.46
N VAL A 486 30.61 -25.29 -2.28
CA VAL A 486 31.48 -26.25 -2.99
C VAL A 486 30.91 -27.67 -2.88
N PRO A 487 30.89 -28.46 -3.97
CA PRO A 487 30.40 -29.82 -3.93
C PRO A 487 31.23 -30.72 -3.00
N ASP A 488 30.56 -31.38 -2.06
CA ASP A 488 31.13 -32.41 -1.19
C ASP A 488 30.84 -33.83 -1.73
N GLU A 489 31.46 -34.86 -1.15
CA GLU A 489 31.27 -36.27 -1.57
C GLU A 489 29.78 -36.69 -1.54
N ASP A 490 29.01 -36.15 -0.60
CA ASP A 490 27.57 -36.40 -0.45
C ASP A 490 26.74 -35.90 -1.65
N ASN A 491 27.22 -34.90 -2.40
CA ASN A 491 26.58 -34.35 -3.60
C ASN A 491 27.18 -34.91 -4.90
N HIS A 492 27.82 -36.08 -4.85
CA HIS A 492 28.49 -36.70 -5.99
C HIS A 492 29.52 -35.78 -6.68
N ASN A 493 30.11 -34.84 -5.92
CA ASN A 493 31.01 -33.80 -6.41
C ASN A 493 30.42 -32.93 -7.55
N GLN A 494 29.09 -32.70 -7.56
CA GLN A 494 28.41 -31.84 -8.53
C GLN A 494 27.80 -30.59 -7.88
N TRP A 495 27.82 -29.48 -8.62
CA TRP A 495 27.18 -28.23 -8.20
C TRP A 495 25.66 -28.38 -8.17
N LEU A 496 25.05 -28.15 -7.00
CA LEU A 496 23.61 -27.93 -6.92
C LEU A 496 23.25 -26.56 -7.52
N CYS A 497 22.26 -26.55 -8.41
CA CYS A 497 21.81 -25.35 -9.15
C CYS A 497 23.00 -24.53 -9.72
N PRO A 498 23.73 -25.06 -10.72
CA PRO A 498 24.90 -24.38 -11.26
C PRO A 498 24.54 -23.05 -11.93
N ASN A 499 23.31 -22.89 -12.42
CA ASN A 499 22.84 -21.67 -13.09
C ASN A 499 22.25 -20.61 -12.13
N LEU A 500 22.39 -20.80 -10.80
CA LEU A 500 21.81 -19.90 -9.81
C LEU A 500 22.48 -18.52 -9.84
N THR A 501 21.67 -17.50 -10.10
CA THR A 501 22.13 -16.09 -10.17
C THR A 501 21.52 -15.22 -9.07
N THR A 502 20.39 -15.64 -8.51
CA THR A 502 19.66 -14.91 -7.47
C THR A 502 19.37 -15.83 -6.29
N LEU A 503 19.84 -15.47 -5.11
CA LEU A 503 19.50 -16.12 -3.85
C LEU A 503 18.79 -15.11 -2.94
N GLY A 504 17.60 -15.48 -2.45
CA GLY A 504 16.85 -14.69 -1.49
C GLY A 504 16.53 -15.51 -0.25
N MET A 505 16.77 -14.96 0.93
CA MET A 505 16.47 -15.59 2.21
C MET A 505 15.68 -14.62 3.07
N LYS A 506 14.61 -15.09 3.71
CA LYS A 506 13.79 -14.28 4.63
C LYS A 506 13.52 -15.02 5.94
N GLY A 507 13.78 -14.40 7.09
CA GLY A 507 13.44 -15.01 8.39
C GLY A 507 14.13 -16.37 8.61
N CYS A 508 15.29 -16.59 7.99
CA CYS A 508 16.05 -17.84 8.15
C CYS A 508 16.89 -17.75 9.43
N HIS A 509 16.69 -18.70 10.34
CA HIS A 509 17.42 -18.74 11.61
C HIS A 509 18.80 -19.34 11.43
N SER A 510 19.77 -18.76 12.11
CA SER A 510 21.17 -19.17 12.07
C SER A 510 21.70 -19.42 13.48
N HIS A 511 22.58 -20.40 13.58
CA HIS A 511 23.49 -20.58 14.70
C HIS A 511 24.79 -19.79 14.46
N ASN A 512 25.71 -19.77 15.44
CA ASN A 512 26.86 -18.85 15.49
C ASN A 512 27.80 -18.80 14.24
N ASP A 513 27.70 -19.73 13.29
CA ASP A 513 28.60 -19.83 12.12
C ASP A 513 27.97 -19.36 10.78
N GLY A 514 26.72 -18.92 10.76
CA GLY A 514 26.02 -18.53 9.52
C GLY A 514 26.75 -17.51 8.64
N PRO A 515 27.24 -16.38 9.17
CA PRO A 515 27.93 -15.37 8.36
C PRO A 515 29.20 -15.92 7.69
N ALA A 516 29.94 -16.80 8.36
CA ALA A 516 31.12 -17.44 7.78
C ALA A 516 30.74 -18.39 6.63
N LYS A 517 29.66 -19.17 6.79
CA LYS A 517 29.12 -20.02 5.72
C LYS A 517 28.61 -19.22 4.52
N LEU A 518 28.02 -18.04 4.76
CA LEU A 518 27.60 -17.14 3.69
C LEU A 518 28.80 -16.63 2.88
N VAL A 519 29.87 -16.23 3.57
CA VAL A 519 31.12 -15.82 2.93
C VAL A 519 31.72 -16.97 2.12
N GLN A 520 31.74 -18.20 2.67
CA GLN A 520 32.21 -19.40 1.96
C GLN A 520 31.42 -19.65 0.67
N LEU A 521 30.09 -19.59 0.72
CA LEU A 521 29.23 -19.77 -0.46
C LEU A 521 29.54 -18.72 -1.55
N VAL A 522 29.63 -17.45 -1.16
CA VAL A 522 29.84 -16.35 -2.10
C VAL A 522 31.25 -16.40 -2.68
N ASP A 523 32.26 -16.75 -1.90
CA ASP A 523 33.63 -16.90 -2.40
C ASP A 523 33.74 -18.07 -3.38
N ALA A 524 33.04 -19.18 -3.10
CA ALA A 524 33.01 -20.35 -3.97
C ALA A 524 32.36 -20.08 -5.34
N ARG A 525 31.31 -19.24 -5.40
CA ARG A 525 30.59 -18.90 -6.66
C ARG A 525 31.12 -17.64 -7.35
N ASN A 526 31.62 -16.67 -6.59
CA ASN A 526 32.12 -15.38 -7.05
C ASN A 526 33.54 -15.07 -6.50
N PRO A 527 34.56 -15.88 -6.84
CA PRO A 527 35.94 -15.60 -6.39
C PRO A 527 36.48 -14.30 -6.99
N GLU A 528 37.41 -13.65 -6.30
CA GLU A 528 38.10 -12.46 -6.83
C GLU A 528 38.91 -12.83 -8.08
N GLY A 529 38.52 -12.30 -9.24
CA GLY A 529 39.24 -12.48 -10.51
C GLY A 529 38.73 -13.59 -11.43
N GLY A 530 37.64 -14.31 -11.11
CA GLY A 530 37.18 -15.39 -12.00
C GLY A 530 35.78 -15.98 -11.71
N VAL A 531 35.49 -17.11 -12.34
CA VAL A 531 34.33 -17.96 -12.07
C VAL A 531 34.69 -19.01 -11.02
N GLY A 532 33.69 -19.53 -10.29
CA GLY A 532 33.91 -20.60 -9.32
C GLY A 532 34.55 -21.85 -9.93
N ALA A 533 35.23 -22.64 -9.11
CA ALA A 533 35.95 -23.83 -9.56
C ALA A 533 35.04 -24.84 -10.27
N ALA A 534 35.50 -25.35 -11.41
CA ALA A 534 34.79 -26.35 -12.19
C ALA A 534 34.81 -27.70 -11.45
N HIS A 535 33.64 -28.24 -11.16
CA HIS A 535 33.45 -29.57 -10.58
C HIS A 535 32.55 -30.36 -11.53
N GLY A 536 32.93 -31.60 -11.88
CA GLY A 536 32.21 -32.40 -12.88
C GLY A 536 32.12 -31.76 -14.28
N GLY A 537 33.07 -30.88 -14.64
CA GLY A 537 33.07 -30.15 -15.91
C GLY A 537 32.11 -28.96 -15.98
N VAL A 538 31.39 -28.64 -14.88
CA VAL A 538 30.47 -27.51 -14.79
C VAL A 538 31.01 -26.48 -13.81
N SER A 539 31.09 -25.22 -14.25
CA SER A 539 31.40 -24.08 -13.37
C SER A 539 30.11 -23.38 -12.97
N PRO A 540 29.97 -22.90 -11.72
CA PRO A 540 28.78 -22.21 -11.27
C PRO A 540 28.69 -20.83 -11.96
N ALA A 541 27.48 -20.44 -12.30
CA ALA A 541 27.17 -19.08 -12.73
C ALA A 541 27.43 -18.10 -11.59
N ARG A 542 27.94 -16.92 -11.93
CA ARG A 542 28.15 -15.85 -10.95
C ARG A 542 26.83 -15.38 -10.38
N MET A 543 26.78 -15.28 -9.05
CA MET A 543 25.66 -14.72 -8.31
C MET A 543 25.60 -13.21 -8.55
N LYS A 544 24.46 -12.73 -9.04
CA LYS A 544 24.23 -11.30 -9.35
C LYS A 544 23.46 -10.60 -8.24
N LYS A 545 22.56 -11.33 -7.58
CA LYS A 545 21.64 -10.77 -6.60
C LYS A 545 21.55 -11.63 -5.35
N LEU A 546 21.73 -10.99 -4.20
CA LEU A 546 21.60 -11.59 -2.88
C LEU A 546 20.62 -10.75 -2.05
N GLU A 547 19.52 -11.36 -1.59
CA GLU A 547 18.53 -10.74 -0.71
C GLU A 547 18.54 -11.46 0.65
N LEU A 548 18.87 -10.76 1.74
CA LEU A 548 18.93 -11.33 3.10
C LEU A 548 18.06 -10.47 4.03
N LEU A 549 16.81 -10.89 4.23
CA LEU A 549 15.81 -10.11 4.97
C LEU A 549 15.52 -10.77 6.31
N GLU A 550 15.69 -10.07 7.43
CA GLU A 550 15.30 -10.57 8.77
C GLU A 550 15.94 -11.93 9.14
N CYS A 551 17.13 -12.25 8.60
CA CYS A 551 17.79 -13.55 8.83
C CYS A 551 18.81 -13.50 9.97
N VAL A 552 19.95 -12.86 9.72
CA VAL A 552 21.10 -12.82 10.64
C VAL A 552 21.65 -11.40 10.66
N PRO A 553 22.05 -10.86 11.82
CA PRO A 553 22.82 -9.62 11.86
C PRO A 553 24.15 -9.84 11.13
N LEU A 554 24.37 -9.07 10.06
CA LEU A 554 25.64 -9.08 9.33
C LEU A 554 26.48 -7.89 9.79
N GLY A 555 27.75 -8.14 10.10
CA GLY A 555 28.71 -7.06 10.33
C GLY A 555 28.86 -6.17 9.09
N GLN A 556 29.11 -4.88 9.29
CA GLN A 556 29.29 -3.91 8.19
C GLN A 556 30.44 -4.30 7.25
N ASP A 557 31.47 -4.95 7.80
CA ASP A 557 32.59 -5.54 7.09
C ASP A 557 32.16 -6.64 6.10
N ILE A 558 31.29 -7.56 6.54
CA ILE A 558 30.73 -8.62 5.69
C ILE A 558 29.84 -8.01 4.60
N VAL A 559 29.01 -7.03 4.94
CA VAL A 559 28.16 -6.35 3.96
C VAL A 559 29.00 -5.66 2.88
N ALA A 560 30.05 -4.93 3.28
CA ALA A 560 30.98 -4.29 2.34
C ALA A 560 31.71 -5.33 1.48
N TRP A 561 32.12 -6.46 2.07
CA TRP A 561 32.75 -7.56 1.37
C TRP A 561 31.82 -8.19 0.31
N LEU A 562 30.53 -8.36 0.63
CA LEU A 562 29.51 -8.88 -0.28
C LEU A 562 29.24 -7.91 -1.44
N GLN A 563 29.10 -6.61 -1.15
CA GLN A 563 28.84 -5.58 -2.17
C GLN A 563 29.97 -5.46 -3.20
N LYS A 564 31.21 -5.81 -2.82
CA LYS A 564 32.34 -5.85 -3.76
C LYS A 564 32.23 -7.01 -4.76
N ARG A 565 31.57 -8.12 -4.40
CA ARG A 565 31.52 -9.37 -5.18
C ARG A 565 30.18 -9.66 -5.84
N VAL A 566 29.08 -9.07 -5.36
CA VAL A 566 27.71 -9.29 -5.85
C VAL A 566 27.13 -7.95 -6.29
N GLU A 567 26.61 -7.88 -7.52
CA GLU A 567 26.11 -6.64 -8.13
C GLU A 567 25.01 -5.97 -7.30
N LYS A 568 24.10 -6.77 -6.72
CA LYS A 568 22.97 -6.28 -5.93
C LYS A 568 22.83 -7.06 -4.63
N VAL A 569 23.17 -6.42 -3.52
CA VAL A 569 22.96 -6.94 -2.15
C VAL A 569 21.85 -6.13 -1.48
N VAL A 570 20.78 -6.81 -1.07
CA VAL A 570 19.69 -6.23 -0.27
C VAL A 570 19.72 -6.91 1.09
N TRP A 571 19.78 -6.13 2.16
CA TRP A 571 19.87 -6.66 3.51
C TRP A 571 19.00 -5.87 4.50
N SER A 572 18.37 -6.58 5.44
CA SER A 572 17.67 -6.00 6.59
C SER A 572 17.88 -6.85 7.84
N GLU A 573 18.13 -6.19 8.98
CA GLU A 573 18.23 -6.86 10.28
C GLU A 573 16.87 -7.35 10.79
N PRO A 574 16.82 -8.42 11.59
CA PRO A 574 15.61 -8.79 12.32
C PRO A 574 15.25 -7.68 13.33
N PRO A 575 13.96 -7.39 13.56
CA PRO A 575 13.55 -6.42 14.57
C PRO A 575 13.97 -6.86 15.97
N TYR A 576 14.44 -5.90 16.80
CA TYR A 576 15.00 -6.13 18.15
C TYR A 576 14.05 -6.90 19.12
N ASP A 577 12.75 -6.96 18.84
CA ASP A 577 11.73 -7.65 19.67
C ASP A 577 11.60 -9.17 19.38
N SER A 578 12.48 -9.76 18.57
CA SER A 578 12.39 -11.17 18.13
C SER A 578 13.56 -12.07 18.59
N LEU A 579 14.33 -11.65 19.60
CA LEU A 579 15.37 -12.45 20.25
C LEU A 579 14.88 -13.17 21.52
#